data_AF-A0A1M7JCW7-F1
#
_entry.id   AF-A0A1M7JCW7-F1
#
_cell.length_a   1.000
_cell.length_b   1.000
_cell.length_c   1.000
_cell.angle_alpha   90.00
_cell.angle_beta   90.00
_cell.angle_gamma   90.00
#
_symmetry.space_group_name_H-M   'P 1'
#
loop_
_entity.id
_entity.type
_entity.pdbx_description
1 polymer ?
#
loop_
_entity_poly.entity_id
_entity_poly.type
_entity_poly.pdbx_seq_one_letter_code
_entity_poly.pdbx_strand_id
1 'polypeptide(L)'
;MRPQAEPVVHIDDARFRVTEWRFAPGAETGWHRHGHDYVVVPLTDGTLGLDIPGGAQTQAQLARGVPYSRSEGVEHNVTNAGDAPLSFLEIEVVDQAPEAALTRAQLATLERLAAGFNARDLDGVMGCMAEDCSYRTATGELHEGAAAVRAACAALFAAWPEAAWTGVQHAVAGETGLSSWRFRGRDAAGNAVEVAGCDLFTFDGDRIACKDSYRKAG
;
A
#
# COMPACT_ATOMS: atom_id res chain seq x y z
N MET A 1 38.99 4.86 -12.62
CA MET A 1 37.81 4.96 -11.74
C MET A 1 37.14 6.28 -12.07
N ARG A 2 35.81 6.32 -12.30
CA ARG A 2 35.15 7.60 -12.60
C ARG A 2 35.12 8.45 -11.30
N PRO A 3 35.14 9.80 -11.39
CA PRO A 3 34.86 10.66 -10.25
C PRO A 3 33.49 10.30 -9.65
N GLN A 4 33.29 10.55 -8.36
CA GLN A 4 32.00 10.30 -7.72
C GLN A 4 31.14 11.58 -7.72
N ALA A 5 29.84 11.40 -7.89
CA ALA A 5 28.87 12.44 -7.64
C ALA A 5 28.79 12.74 -6.14
N GLU A 6 28.53 14.00 -5.80
CA GLU A 6 28.36 14.45 -4.43
C GLU A 6 26.85 14.51 -4.10
N PRO A 7 26.37 13.72 -3.12
CA PRO A 7 25.02 13.87 -2.59
C PRO A 7 24.99 14.92 -1.47
N VAL A 8 24.06 15.86 -1.57
CA VAL A 8 23.77 16.87 -0.52
C VAL A 8 22.32 16.70 -0.07
N VAL A 9 22.12 16.26 1.16
CA VAL A 9 20.76 16.06 1.72
C VAL A 9 20.21 17.39 2.22
N HIS A 10 19.06 17.81 1.66
CA HIS A 10 18.34 19.03 2.04
C HIS A 10 17.18 18.76 3.00
N ILE A 11 16.49 17.64 2.81
CA ILE A 11 15.37 17.19 3.66
C ILE A 11 15.56 15.71 3.94
N ASP A 12 15.36 15.30 5.18
CA ASP A 12 15.30 13.90 5.59
C ASP A 12 14.34 13.82 6.78
N ASP A 13 13.07 13.56 6.48
CA ASP A 13 12.01 13.47 7.47
C ASP A 13 11.09 12.26 7.21
N ALA A 14 10.05 12.11 8.03
CA ALA A 14 9.15 10.98 7.95
C ALA A 14 8.30 10.95 6.65
N ARG A 15 8.29 11.99 5.83
CA ARG A 15 7.48 12.07 4.61
C ARG A 15 8.34 12.07 3.36
N PHE A 16 9.44 12.81 3.38
CA PHE A 16 10.30 13.00 2.22
C PHE A 16 11.78 12.91 2.58
N ARG A 17 12.54 12.40 1.61
CA ARG A 17 13.98 12.58 1.54
C ARG A 17 14.32 13.34 0.27
N VAL A 18 15.05 14.45 0.39
CA VAL A 18 15.46 15.29 -0.73
C VAL A 18 16.97 15.36 -0.78
N THR A 19 17.55 14.75 -1.81
CA THR A 19 18.99 14.74 -2.07
C THR A 19 19.27 15.53 -3.33
N GLU A 20 20.11 16.56 -3.25
CA GLU A 20 20.72 17.17 -4.42
C GLU A 20 21.93 16.36 -4.83
N TRP A 21 21.92 15.82 -6.05
CA TRP A 21 23.08 15.18 -6.64
C TRP A 21 23.85 16.19 -7.49
N ARG A 22 25.15 16.30 -7.23
CA ARG A 22 26.08 17.17 -7.99
C ARG A 22 27.14 16.33 -8.69
N PHE A 23 27.30 16.56 -9.97
CA PHE A 23 28.23 15.82 -10.82
C PHE A 23 29.23 16.77 -11.46
N ALA A 24 30.52 16.50 -11.28
CA ALA A 24 31.52 16.94 -12.25
C ALA A 24 31.33 16.21 -13.59
N PRO A 25 31.86 16.72 -14.71
CA PRO A 25 31.88 15.98 -15.98
C PRO A 25 32.44 14.57 -15.81
N GLY A 26 31.72 13.56 -16.28
CA GLY A 26 32.09 12.15 -16.17
C GLY A 26 31.92 11.52 -14.78
N ALA A 27 31.45 12.27 -13.77
CA ALA A 27 31.20 11.73 -12.43
C ALA A 27 30.01 10.76 -12.42
N GLU A 28 29.98 9.82 -11.47
CA GLU A 28 28.93 8.81 -11.33
C GLU A 28 28.41 8.66 -9.91
N THR A 29 27.18 8.17 -9.75
CA THR A 29 26.59 7.83 -8.44
C THR A 29 27.05 6.47 -7.91
N GLY A 30 27.54 5.60 -8.79
CA GLY A 30 27.63 4.16 -8.54
C GLY A 30 26.27 3.47 -8.71
N TRP A 31 26.30 2.14 -8.73
CA TRP A 31 25.10 1.30 -8.80
C TRP A 31 24.27 1.44 -7.52
N HIS A 32 22.98 1.73 -7.71
CA HIS A 32 22.01 1.83 -6.64
C HIS A 32 20.63 1.43 -7.12
N ARG A 33 19.74 1.18 -6.15
CA ARG A 33 18.34 0.88 -6.37
C ARG A 33 17.49 1.83 -5.54
N HIS A 34 16.49 2.44 -6.17
CA HIS A 34 15.52 3.32 -5.52
C HIS A 34 14.58 2.50 -4.63
N GLY A 35 14.53 2.83 -3.35
CA GLY A 35 13.69 2.14 -2.36
C GLY A 35 12.28 2.71 -2.22
N HIS A 36 12.02 3.83 -2.88
CA HIS A 36 10.77 4.60 -2.79
C HIS A 36 10.39 5.17 -4.15
N ASP A 37 9.12 5.52 -4.33
CA ASP A 37 8.69 6.35 -5.45
C ASP A 37 9.36 7.73 -5.34
N TYR A 38 9.78 8.29 -6.48
CA TYR A 38 10.59 9.50 -6.47
C TYR A 38 10.35 10.42 -7.66
N VAL A 39 10.66 11.70 -7.45
CA VAL A 39 10.67 12.76 -8.47
C VAL A 39 12.09 13.27 -8.64
N VAL A 40 12.52 13.40 -9.89
CA VAL A 40 13.76 14.11 -10.23
C VAL A 40 13.42 15.51 -10.73
N VAL A 41 14.06 16.52 -10.17
CA VAL A 41 13.95 17.92 -10.59
C VAL A 41 15.33 18.43 -11.04
N PRO A 42 15.58 18.57 -12.35
CA PRO A 42 16.85 19.08 -12.84
C PRO A 42 17.09 20.53 -12.42
N LEU A 43 18.26 20.81 -11.86
CA LEU A 43 18.70 22.17 -11.49
C LEU A 43 19.52 22.82 -12.61
N THR A 44 20.09 21.99 -13.49
CA THR A 44 20.82 22.37 -14.70
C THR A 44 20.28 21.59 -15.91
N ASP A 45 20.54 22.10 -17.12
CA ASP A 45 20.43 21.30 -18.34
C ASP A 45 21.60 20.30 -18.42
N GLY A 46 21.44 19.21 -19.17
CA GLY A 46 22.54 18.30 -19.48
C GLY A 46 22.11 16.90 -19.85
N THR A 47 23.08 15.99 -19.97
CA THR A 47 22.84 14.59 -20.39
C THR A 47 23.32 13.64 -19.32
N LEU A 48 22.43 12.77 -18.83
CA LEU A 48 22.77 11.63 -18.00
C LEU A 48 23.06 10.42 -18.88
N GLY A 49 24.15 9.70 -18.58
CA GLY A 49 24.35 8.32 -18.98
C GLY A 49 23.77 7.39 -17.92
N LEU A 50 23.13 6.31 -18.36
CA LEU A 50 22.46 5.33 -17.51
C LEU A 50 22.95 3.93 -17.86
N ASP A 51 23.63 3.28 -16.93
CA ASP A 51 23.88 1.84 -16.99
C ASP A 51 22.71 1.11 -16.32
N ILE A 52 22.10 0.14 -17.01
CA ILE A 52 20.89 -0.58 -16.58
C ILE A 52 21.23 -2.07 -16.38
N PRO A 53 20.57 -2.80 -15.45
CA PRO A 53 20.80 -4.23 -15.27
C PRO A 53 20.73 -5.01 -16.58
N GLY A 54 21.61 -6.01 -16.71
CA GLY A 54 21.77 -6.77 -17.96
C GLY A 54 22.75 -6.14 -18.97
N GLY A 55 23.43 -5.05 -18.60
CA GLY A 55 24.51 -4.45 -19.39
C GLY A 55 24.05 -3.48 -20.48
N ALA A 56 22.75 -3.17 -20.54
CA ALA A 56 22.23 -2.15 -21.43
C ALA A 56 22.65 -0.75 -20.96
N GLN A 57 22.91 0.14 -21.91
CA GLN A 57 23.25 1.54 -21.65
C GLN A 57 22.30 2.45 -22.42
N THR A 58 21.87 3.54 -21.78
CA THR A 58 21.04 4.57 -22.41
C THR A 58 21.43 5.96 -21.92
N GLN A 59 20.80 6.99 -22.50
CA GLN A 59 20.96 8.37 -22.07
C GLN A 59 19.61 9.03 -21.81
N ALA A 60 19.60 9.99 -20.89
CA ALA A 60 18.45 10.84 -20.61
C ALA A 60 18.85 12.31 -20.68
N GLN A 61 18.02 13.12 -21.32
CA GLN A 61 18.21 14.57 -21.37
C GLN A 61 17.51 15.22 -20.18
N LEU A 62 18.26 16.04 -19.45
CA LEU A 62 17.74 16.89 -18.40
C LEU A 62 17.51 18.29 -18.96
N ALA A 63 16.30 18.79 -18.74
CA ALA A 63 15.95 20.18 -18.97
C ALA A 63 15.67 20.83 -17.62
N ARG A 64 16.35 21.95 -17.34
CA ARG A 64 16.28 22.67 -16.07
C ARG A 64 14.84 23.01 -15.72
N GLY A 65 14.43 22.63 -14.50
CA GLY A 65 13.10 22.89 -13.98
C GLY A 65 11.99 22.04 -14.58
N VAL A 66 12.29 21.07 -15.45
CA VAL A 66 11.31 20.12 -16.01
C VAL A 66 11.38 18.80 -15.21
N PRO A 67 10.46 18.56 -14.27
CA PRO A 67 10.50 17.37 -13.43
C PRO A 67 9.99 16.12 -14.16
N TYR A 68 10.39 14.95 -13.67
CA TYR A 68 9.79 13.66 -14.02
C TYR A 68 9.78 12.72 -12.82
N SER A 69 8.84 11.78 -12.78
CA SER A 69 8.75 10.76 -11.72
C SER A 69 9.12 9.37 -12.21
N ARG A 70 9.50 8.52 -11.27
CA ARG A 70 9.69 7.08 -11.46
C ARG A 70 9.17 6.34 -10.22
N SER A 71 8.79 5.09 -10.42
CA SER A 71 8.39 4.22 -9.33
C SER A 71 9.60 3.61 -8.61
N GLU A 72 9.38 3.14 -7.39
CA GLU A 72 10.35 2.35 -6.64
C GLU A 72 10.91 1.14 -7.42
N GLY A 73 12.08 0.68 -7.01
CA GLY A 73 12.72 -0.53 -7.56
C GLY A 73 13.55 -0.32 -8.83
N VAL A 74 13.60 0.90 -9.38
CA VAL A 74 14.52 1.28 -10.46
C VAL A 74 15.96 1.10 -9.97
N GLU A 75 16.75 0.34 -10.71
CA GLU A 75 18.16 0.06 -10.43
C GLU A 75 19.01 0.53 -11.60
N HIS A 76 20.07 1.32 -11.31
CA HIS A 76 20.98 1.83 -12.32
C HIS A 76 22.27 2.41 -11.71
N ASN A 77 23.24 2.71 -12.58
CA ASN A 77 24.30 3.70 -12.30
C ASN A 77 24.08 4.92 -13.18
N VAL A 78 24.13 6.11 -12.58
CA VAL A 78 23.94 7.39 -13.29
C VAL A 78 25.29 8.07 -13.43
N THR A 79 25.61 8.57 -14.63
CA THR A 79 26.84 9.32 -14.91
C THR A 79 26.51 10.64 -15.61
N ASN A 80 27.26 11.71 -15.32
CA ASN A 80 27.21 12.91 -16.14
C ASN A 80 27.94 12.66 -17.48
N ALA A 81 27.17 12.52 -18.56
CA ALA A 81 27.68 12.25 -19.90
C ALA A 81 28.02 13.52 -20.70
N GLY A 82 27.85 14.71 -20.10
CA GLY A 82 28.23 15.99 -20.68
C GLY A 82 29.62 16.47 -20.25
N ASP A 83 29.96 17.69 -20.66
CA ASP A 83 31.24 18.38 -20.42
C ASP A 83 31.15 19.52 -19.39
N ALA A 84 29.95 19.82 -18.89
CA ALA A 84 29.70 20.83 -17.86
C ALA A 84 29.21 20.18 -16.54
N PRO A 85 29.35 20.88 -15.39
CA PRO A 85 28.76 20.41 -14.13
C PRO A 85 27.23 20.24 -14.26
N LEU A 86 26.71 19.17 -13.67
CA LEU A 86 25.30 18.80 -13.72
C LEU A 86 24.75 18.62 -12.30
N SER A 87 23.52 19.07 -12.05
CA SER A 87 22.85 18.81 -10.78
C SER A 87 21.34 18.64 -10.92
N PHE A 88 20.77 17.84 -10.01
CA PHE A 88 19.32 17.64 -9.88
C PHE A 88 18.96 17.33 -8.43
N LEU A 89 17.71 17.62 -8.06
CA LEU A 89 17.11 17.10 -6.84
C LEU A 89 16.47 15.75 -7.12
N GLU A 90 16.69 14.81 -6.22
CA GLU A 90 15.97 13.55 -6.09
C GLU A 90 15.12 13.63 -4.85
N ILE A 91 13.80 13.52 -5.02
CA ILE A 91 12.80 13.68 -3.98
C ILE A 91 12.09 12.34 -3.83
N GLU A 92 12.45 11.57 -2.82
CA GLU A 92 11.86 10.28 -2.48
C GLU A 92 10.67 10.48 -1.53
N VAL A 93 9.55 9.81 -1.81
CA VAL A 93 8.39 9.74 -0.91
C VAL A 93 8.58 8.57 0.04
N VAL A 94 9.15 8.86 1.22
CA VAL A 94 9.44 7.82 2.21
C VAL A 94 8.19 7.49 3.05
N ASP A 95 7.28 8.45 3.26
CA ASP A 95 6.00 8.32 3.97
C ASP A 95 6.00 7.33 5.15
N GLN A 96 7.03 7.42 5.99
CA GLN A 96 7.25 6.70 7.25
C GLN A 96 6.54 7.39 8.44
N ALA A 97 5.63 8.33 8.21
CA ALA A 97 4.86 8.94 9.29
C ALA A 97 4.08 7.84 10.05
N PRO A 98 4.11 7.83 11.41
CA PRO A 98 3.44 6.78 12.18
C PRO A 98 1.97 6.59 11.82
N GLU A 99 1.25 7.68 11.54
CA GLU A 99 -0.15 7.65 11.14
C GLU A 99 -0.36 7.02 9.75
N ALA A 100 0.55 7.28 8.81
CA ALA A 100 0.52 6.67 7.48
C ALA A 100 0.86 5.18 7.53
N ALA A 101 1.85 4.81 8.35
CA ALA A 101 2.21 3.40 8.57
C ALA A 101 1.06 2.62 9.21
N LEU A 102 0.38 3.20 10.22
CA LEU A 102 -0.78 2.59 10.85
C LEU A 102 -1.95 2.44 9.87
N THR A 103 -2.23 3.48 9.07
CA THR A 103 -3.28 3.44 8.04
C THR A 103 -3.01 2.32 7.02
N ARG A 104 -1.75 2.15 6.58
CA ARG A 104 -1.36 1.05 5.69
C ARG A 104 -1.53 -0.33 6.36
N ALA A 105 -1.17 -0.46 7.63
CA ALA A 105 -1.36 -1.71 8.38
C ALA A 105 -2.84 -2.07 8.52
N GLN A 106 -3.69 -1.09 8.83
CA GLN A 106 -5.15 -1.25 8.91
C GLN A 106 -5.75 -1.66 7.56
N LEU A 107 -5.33 -1.04 6.45
CA LEU A 107 -5.73 -1.45 5.09
C LEU A 107 -5.34 -2.90 4.81
N ALA A 108 -4.09 -3.28 5.10
CA ALA A 108 -3.63 -4.66 4.95
C ALA A 108 -4.42 -5.65 5.84
N THR A 109 -4.84 -5.23 7.04
CA THR A 109 -5.74 -6.04 7.89
C THR A 109 -7.10 -6.26 7.23
N LEU A 110 -7.69 -5.24 6.59
CA LEU A 110 -8.96 -5.40 5.87
C LEU A 110 -8.84 -6.34 4.65
N GLU A 111 -7.72 -6.26 3.92
CA GLU A 111 -7.43 -7.17 2.80
C GLU A 111 -7.29 -8.61 3.28
N ARG A 112 -6.54 -8.84 4.37
CA ARG A 112 -6.41 -10.18 4.99
C ARG A 112 -7.75 -10.70 5.49
N LEU A 113 -8.57 -9.84 6.10
CA LEU A 113 -9.92 -10.20 6.54
C LEU A 113 -10.76 -10.68 5.35
N ALA A 114 -10.82 -9.90 4.27
CA ALA A 114 -11.59 -10.24 3.07
C ALA A 114 -11.10 -11.55 2.42
N ALA A 115 -9.78 -11.77 2.37
CA ALA A 115 -9.18 -13.02 1.91
C ALA A 115 -9.57 -14.19 2.82
N GLY A 116 -9.50 -14.01 4.14
CA GLY A 116 -9.85 -15.03 5.13
C GLY A 116 -11.32 -15.44 5.05
N PHE A 117 -12.25 -14.48 4.90
CA PHE A 117 -13.67 -14.78 4.69
C PHE A 117 -13.91 -15.59 3.41
N ASN A 118 -13.28 -15.23 2.30
CA ASN A 118 -13.40 -15.97 1.04
C ASN A 118 -12.78 -17.37 1.11
N ALA A 119 -11.66 -17.52 1.81
CA ALA A 119 -10.99 -18.80 2.05
C ALA A 119 -11.67 -19.66 3.13
N ARG A 120 -12.63 -19.10 3.88
CA ARG A 120 -13.19 -19.67 5.12
C ARG A 120 -12.10 -20.02 6.14
N ASP A 121 -11.02 -19.25 6.13
CA ASP A 121 -9.93 -19.36 7.08
C ASP A 121 -10.30 -18.64 8.37
N LEU A 122 -10.89 -19.38 9.29
CA LEU A 122 -11.37 -18.83 10.55
C LEU A 122 -10.23 -18.30 11.43
N ASP A 123 -9.06 -18.94 11.40
CA ASP A 123 -7.93 -18.51 12.23
C ASP A 123 -7.28 -17.26 11.62
N GLY A 124 -7.19 -17.17 10.28
CA GLY A 124 -6.79 -15.96 9.57
C GLY A 124 -7.75 -14.78 9.80
N VAL A 125 -9.06 -15.04 9.81
CA VAL A 125 -10.08 -14.03 10.17
C VAL A 125 -9.88 -13.56 11.61
N MET A 126 -9.77 -14.48 12.57
CA MET A 126 -9.60 -14.10 13.97
C MET A 126 -8.26 -13.43 14.26
N GLY A 127 -7.20 -13.73 13.49
CA GLY A 127 -5.92 -13.03 13.56
C GLY A 127 -6.00 -11.54 13.16
N CYS A 128 -7.08 -11.11 12.50
CA CYS A 128 -7.33 -9.71 12.18
C CYS A 128 -8.11 -8.96 13.27
N MET A 129 -8.73 -9.69 14.21
CA MET A 129 -9.58 -9.12 15.25
C MET A 129 -8.77 -8.78 16.51
N ALA A 130 -9.13 -7.72 17.21
CA ALA A 130 -8.59 -7.40 18.54
C ALA A 130 -9.10 -8.42 19.59
N GLU A 131 -8.46 -8.45 20.76
CA GLU A 131 -8.84 -9.36 21.85
C GLU A 131 -10.28 -9.10 22.34
N ASP A 132 -10.60 -7.83 22.59
CA ASP A 132 -11.93 -7.35 23.01
C ASP A 132 -12.82 -6.95 21.82
N CYS A 133 -12.73 -7.70 20.72
CA CYS A 133 -13.47 -7.37 19.51
C CYS A 133 -14.98 -7.61 19.61
N SER A 134 -15.74 -6.96 18.73
CA SER A 134 -17.17 -7.20 18.53
C SER A 134 -17.51 -7.35 17.05
N TYR A 135 -18.57 -8.12 16.77
CA TYR A 135 -19.12 -8.29 15.44
C TYR A 135 -20.64 -8.13 15.49
N ARG A 136 -21.16 -7.12 14.79
CA ARG A 136 -22.59 -6.99 14.49
C ARG A 136 -22.87 -7.51 13.09
N THR A 137 -23.72 -8.53 13.00
CA THR A 137 -24.09 -9.17 11.74
C THR A 137 -24.97 -8.26 10.89
N ALA A 138 -25.11 -8.57 9.60
CA ALA A 138 -25.98 -7.82 8.69
C ALA A 138 -27.48 -7.89 9.04
N THR A 139 -27.86 -8.73 10.01
CA THR A 139 -29.20 -8.82 10.59
C THR A 139 -29.32 -8.10 11.94
N GLY A 140 -28.25 -7.49 12.45
CA GLY A 140 -28.22 -6.67 13.65
C GLY A 140 -27.83 -7.39 14.95
N GLU A 141 -27.63 -8.71 14.91
CA GLU A 141 -27.18 -9.50 16.06
C GLU A 141 -25.75 -9.12 16.44
N LEU A 142 -25.49 -8.90 17.74
CA LEU A 142 -24.19 -8.50 18.27
C LEU A 142 -23.51 -9.69 18.97
N HIS A 143 -22.24 -9.91 18.66
CA HIS A 143 -21.36 -10.88 19.31
C HIS A 143 -20.16 -10.14 19.89
N GLU A 144 -19.90 -10.32 21.19
CA GLU A 144 -18.85 -9.61 21.93
C GLU A 144 -17.79 -10.57 22.46
N GLY A 145 -16.52 -10.19 22.29
CA GLY A 145 -15.35 -10.98 22.64
C GLY A 145 -14.94 -11.98 21.56
N ALA A 146 -13.64 -12.26 21.48
CA ALA A 146 -13.04 -13.10 20.45
C ALA A 146 -13.72 -14.47 20.28
N ALA A 147 -14.13 -15.12 21.38
CA ALA A 147 -14.80 -16.42 21.32
C ALA A 147 -16.18 -16.35 20.64
N ALA A 148 -16.99 -15.34 20.96
CA ALA A 148 -18.31 -15.18 20.38
C ALA A 148 -18.24 -14.75 18.91
N VAL A 149 -17.31 -13.83 18.58
CA VAL A 149 -17.04 -13.43 17.20
C VAL A 149 -16.59 -14.63 16.36
N ARG A 150 -15.67 -15.47 16.89
CA ARG A 150 -15.21 -16.69 16.21
C ARG A 150 -16.36 -17.65 15.95
N ALA A 151 -17.24 -17.86 16.94
CA ALA A 151 -18.42 -18.72 16.78
C ALA A 151 -19.38 -18.19 15.71
N ALA A 152 -19.61 -16.88 15.67
CA ALA A 152 -20.47 -16.24 14.66
C ALA A 152 -19.90 -16.37 13.25
N CYS A 153 -18.59 -16.16 13.06
CA CYS A 153 -17.92 -16.39 11.78
C CYS A 153 -18.01 -17.87 11.34
N ALA A 154 -17.77 -18.81 12.25
CA ALA A 154 -17.91 -20.24 11.96
C ALA A 154 -19.35 -20.60 11.52
N ALA A 155 -20.35 -20.07 12.22
CA ALA A 155 -21.76 -20.27 11.89
C ALA A 155 -22.10 -19.69 10.51
N LEU A 156 -21.57 -18.51 10.17
CA LEU A 156 -21.74 -17.91 8.85
C LEU A 156 -21.16 -18.79 7.74
N PHE A 157 -19.94 -19.32 7.92
CA PHE A 157 -19.31 -20.20 6.94
C PHE A 157 -20.06 -21.52 6.77
N ALA A 158 -20.57 -22.10 7.87
CA ALA A 158 -21.38 -23.31 7.83
C ALA A 158 -22.73 -23.06 7.11
N ALA A 159 -23.36 -21.90 7.35
CA ALA A 159 -24.63 -21.54 6.74
C ALA A 159 -24.50 -21.22 5.24
N TRP A 160 -23.33 -20.72 4.80
CA TRP A 160 -23.09 -20.31 3.42
C TRP A 160 -21.80 -20.95 2.87
N PRO A 161 -21.81 -22.26 2.58
CA PRO A 161 -20.64 -23.00 2.08
C PRO A 161 -20.24 -22.62 0.65
N GLU A 162 -21.01 -21.78 -0.04
CA GLU A 162 -20.66 -21.22 -1.35
C GLU A 162 -20.49 -19.69 -1.28
N ALA A 163 -20.39 -19.11 -0.07
CA ALA A 163 -20.18 -17.69 0.09
C ALA A 163 -18.90 -17.21 -0.61
N ALA A 164 -19.04 -16.09 -1.30
CA ALA A 164 -17.95 -15.31 -1.86
C ALA A 164 -18.27 -13.81 -1.72
N TRP A 165 -17.27 -13.04 -1.29
CA TRP A 165 -17.30 -11.58 -1.24
C TRP A 165 -16.43 -11.06 -2.38
N THR A 166 -17.09 -10.45 -3.37
CA THR A 166 -16.48 -9.98 -4.62
C THR A 166 -16.51 -8.46 -4.72
N GLY A 167 -15.62 -7.91 -5.55
CA GLY A 167 -15.54 -6.45 -5.77
C GLY A 167 -15.29 -5.68 -4.47
N VAL A 168 -14.46 -6.25 -3.59
CA VAL A 168 -14.17 -5.65 -2.29
C VAL A 168 -13.32 -4.40 -2.49
N GLN A 169 -13.71 -3.29 -1.87
CA GLN A 169 -12.93 -2.05 -1.85
C GLN A 169 -12.82 -1.56 -0.41
N HIS A 170 -11.61 -1.13 -0.02
CA HIS A 170 -11.31 -0.70 1.33
C HIS A 170 -11.00 0.80 1.38
N ALA A 171 -11.36 1.42 2.49
CA ALA A 171 -10.93 2.77 2.85
C ALA A 171 -10.68 2.84 4.36
N VAL A 172 -9.70 3.64 4.77
CA VAL A 172 -9.39 3.89 6.17
C VAL A 172 -9.24 5.40 6.38
N ALA A 173 -9.83 5.91 7.45
CA ALA A 173 -9.73 7.30 7.87
C ALA A 173 -9.59 7.36 9.39
N GLY A 174 -8.36 7.63 9.86
CA GLY A 174 -8.03 7.53 11.28
C GLY A 174 -8.29 6.10 11.79
N GLU A 175 -9.08 5.97 12.85
CA GLU A 175 -9.42 4.67 13.45
C GLU A 175 -10.65 4.00 12.80
N THR A 176 -11.23 4.60 11.76
CA THR A 176 -12.41 4.07 11.07
C THR A 176 -12.03 3.39 9.76
N GLY A 177 -12.52 2.17 9.57
CA GLY A 177 -12.41 1.43 8.31
C GLY A 177 -13.76 1.28 7.62
N LEU A 178 -13.74 1.15 6.31
CA LEU A 178 -14.89 0.80 5.49
C LEU A 178 -14.47 -0.28 4.49
N SER A 179 -15.30 -1.31 4.33
CA SER A 179 -15.23 -2.23 3.19
C SER A 179 -16.56 -2.23 2.45
N SER A 180 -16.57 -1.96 1.15
CA SER A 180 -17.73 -2.26 0.30
C SER A 180 -17.53 -3.63 -0.35
N TRP A 181 -18.62 -4.37 -0.58
CA TRP A 181 -18.52 -5.70 -1.18
C TRP A 181 -19.82 -6.13 -1.84
N ARG A 182 -19.74 -7.20 -2.64
CA ARG A 182 -20.88 -7.95 -3.14
C ARG A 182 -20.80 -9.39 -2.70
N PHE A 183 -21.75 -9.81 -1.88
CA PHE A 183 -21.92 -11.19 -1.44
C PHE A 183 -22.60 -12.00 -2.53
N ARG A 184 -22.10 -13.20 -2.77
CA ARG A 184 -22.68 -14.24 -3.62
C ARG A 184 -22.69 -15.54 -2.82
N GLY A 185 -23.80 -16.26 -2.80
CA GLY A 185 -23.86 -17.56 -2.13
C GLY A 185 -25.16 -18.29 -2.42
N ARG A 186 -25.28 -19.52 -1.94
CA ARG A 186 -26.52 -20.30 -1.96
C ARG A 186 -27.02 -20.52 -0.55
N ASP A 187 -28.33 -20.34 -0.36
CA ASP A 187 -28.96 -20.70 0.91
C ASP A 187 -29.12 -22.23 1.05
N ALA A 188 -29.60 -22.68 2.21
CA ALA A 188 -29.84 -24.10 2.47
C ALA A 188 -30.88 -24.76 1.55
N ALA A 189 -31.71 -23.96 0.86
CA ALA A 189 -32.67 -24.44 -0.14
C ALA A 189 -32.10 -24.44 -1.57
N GLY A 190 -30.85 -24.01 -1.75
CA GLY A 190 -30.14 -23.98 -3.03
C GLY A 190 -30.37 -22.70 -3.84
N ASN A 191 -31.12 -21.73 -3.33
CA ASN A 191 -31.39 -20.47 -4.03
C ASN A 191 -30.13 -19.61 -4.05
N ALA A 192 -29.80 -19.07 -5.23
CA ALA A 192 -28.69 -18.13 -5.36
C ALA A 192 -29.08 -16.76 -4.79
N VAL A 193 -28.25 -16.24 -3.90
CA VAL A 193 -28.36 -14.91 -3.30
C VAL A 193 -27.18 -14.07 -3.77
N GLU A 194 -27.48 -12.87 -4.26
CA GLU A 194 -26.50 -11.86 -4.61
C GLU A 194 -26.93 -10.52 -4.01
N VAL A 195 -26.12 -9.95 -3.12
CA VAL A 195 -26.47 -8.71 -2.43
C VAL A 195 -25.24 -7.83 -2.25
N ALA A 196 -25.41 -6.53 -2.48
CA ALA A 196 -24.39 -5.54 -2.18
C ALA A 196 -24.48 -5.14 -0.70
N GLY A 197 -23.33 -4.94 -0.08
CA GLY A 197 -23.23 -4.52 1.31
C GLY A 197 -21.95 -3.77 1.59
N CYS A 198 -21.80 -3.43 2.86
CA CYS A 198 -20.57 -2.88 3.39
C CYS A 198 -20.38 -3.30 4.83
N ASP A 199 -19.14 -3.19 5.30
CA ASP A 199 -18.79 -3.30 6.70
C ASP A 199 -18.18 -1.97 7.15
N LEU A 200 -18.64 -1.45 8.29
CA LEU A 200 -17.98 -0.38 9.04
C LEU A 200 -17.10 -1.00 10.10
N PHE A 201 -15.88 -0.48 10.26
CA PHE A 201 -14.92 -0.97 11.22
C PHE A 201 -14.43 0.14 12.14
N THR A 202 -14.13 -0.22 13.38
CA THR A 202 -13.22 0.56 14.23
C THR A 202 -11.99 -0.28 14.55
N PHE A 203 -10.83 0.36 14.66
CA PHE A 203 -9.56 -0.30 14.95
C PHE A 203 -9.06 -0.02 16.37
N ASP A 204 -8.36 -1.00 16.94
CA ASP A 204 -7.42 -0.85 18.05
C ASP A 204 -6.01 -1.17 17.50
N GLY A 205 -5.20 -0.12 17.32
CA GLY A 205 -3.99 -0.20 16.51
C GLY A 205 -4.32 -0.62 15.07
N ASP A 206 -3.74 -1.74 14.62
CA ASP A 206 -3.97 -2.31 13.30
C ASP A 206 -5.01 -3.46 13.29
N ARG A 207 -5.57 -3.81 14.46
CA ARG A 207 -6.56 -4.88 14.62
C ARG A 207 -7.97 -4.34 14.74
N ILE A 208 -8.94 -5.15 14.32
CA ILE A 208 -10.35 -4.74 14.28
C ILE A 208 -10.98 -4.88 15.66
N ALA A 209 -11.38 -3.76 16.26
CA ALA A 209 -12.11 -3.72 17.52
C ALA A 209 -13.63 -3.92 17.29
N CYS A 210 -14.18 -3.37 16.22
CA CYS A 210 -15.59 -3.59 15.85
C CYS A 210 -15.71 -3.86 14.37
N LYS A 211 -16.53 -4.84 14.00
CA LYS A 211 -17.05 -5.03 12.64
C LYS A 211 -18.56 -4.89 12.68
N ASP A 212 -19.13 -3.93 11.97
CA ASP A 212 -20.57 -3.73 11.86
C ASP A 212 -21.00 -3.85 10.40
N SER A 213 -21.78 -4.89 10.11
CA SER A 213 -22.11 -5.30 8.74
C SER A 213 -23.48 -4.80 8.30
N TYR A 214 -23.56 -4.31 7.07
CA TYR A 214 -24.77 -3.80 6.44
C TYR A 214 -24.94 -4.42 5.06
N ARG A 215 -26.19 -4.64 4.66
CA ARG A 215 -26.54 -5.07 3.30
C ARG A 215 -27.71 -4.25 2.79
N LYS A 216 -27.77 -4.02 1.47
CA LYS A 216 -28.95 -3.40 0.86
C LYS A 216 -30.17 -4.27 1.13
N ALA A 217 -31.28 -3.63 1.52
CA ALA A 217 -32.57 -4.30 1.55
C ALA A 217 -32.93 -4.74 0.12
N GLY A 218 -33.34 -6.00 -0.01
CA GLY A 218 -33.87 -6.57 -1.25
C GLY A 218 -35.32 -6.16 -1.48
#